data_AF-A0A9P9I5K5-F1
#
_entry.id   AF-A0A9P9I5K5-F1
#
_cell.length_a   1.000
_cell.length_b   1.000
_cell.length_c   1.000
_cell.angle_alpha   90.00
_cell.angle_beta   90.00
_cell.angle_gamma   90.00
#
_symmetry.space_group_name_H-M   'P 1'
#
loop_
_entity.id
_entity.type
_entity.pdbx_description
1 polymer ?
#
loop_
_entity_poly.entity_id
_entity_poly.type
_entity_poly.pdbx_seq_one_letter_code
_entity_poly.pdbx_strand_id
1 'polypeptide(L)'
;MPQLSAGSLAVFALSLTTVGANSVTFWTLDHNVRTLDANTTVTFPSEYSGNFYAVKQGASQEVGMLGEVMFNGWMGLTYFDQMWPAKSLVPVSGCQMFPCDNVYYKANDVQTKTTKEVHLVTTLGSGSTHREGI
;
A
#
# COMPACT_ATOMS: atom_id res chain seq x y z
N MET A 1 -60.34 -28.89 9.48
CA MET A 1 -59.45 -27.80 9.02
C MET A 1 -58.28 -27.72 9.99
N PRO A 2 -57.06 -28.16 9.64
CA PRO A 2 -55.89 -27.89 10.46
C PRO A 2 -55.24 -26.58 10.02
N GLN A 3 -55.03 -25.68 10.96
CA GLN A 3 -54.35 -24.39 10.78
C GLN A 3 -52.84 -24.63 10.91
N LEU A 4 -52.11 -24.56 9.79
CA LEU A 4 -50.65 -24.60 9.77
C LEU A 4 -50.11 -23.22 10.19
N SER A 5 -49.41 -23.18 11.33
CA SER A 5 -48.73 -21.98 11.81
C SER A 5 -47.50 -21.68 10.94
N ALA A 6 -47.39 -20.44 10.47
CA ALA A 6 -46.20 -19.95 9.78
C ALA A 6 -45.00 -19.97 10.73
N GLY A 7 -44.01 -20.82 10.43
CA GLY A 7 -42.71 -20.79 11.09
C GLY A 7 -41.91 -19.59 10.59
N SER A 8 -41.47 -18.74 11.53
CA SER A 8 -40.60 -17.59 11.26
C SER A 8 -39.27 -18.04 10.65
N LEU A 9 -39.03 -17.69 9.38
CA LEU A 9 -37.68 -17.69 8.81
C LEU A 9 -36.89 -16.53 9.42
N ALA A 10 -35.93 -16.84 10.29
CA ALA A 10 -34.90 -15.89 10.68
C ALA A 10 -33.86 -15.80 9.56
N VAL A 11 -33.90 -14.71 8.78
CA VAL A 11 -32.85 -14.36 7.83
C VAL A 11 -31.69 -13.76 8.62
N PHE A 12 -30.63 -14.53 8.86
CA PHE A 12 -29.37 -13.99 9.35
C PHE A 12 -28.72 -13.20 8.22
N ALA A 13 -28.87 -11.87 8.25
CA ALA A 13 -28.09 -11.00 7.40
C ALA A 13 -26.62 -11.08 7.86
N LEU A 14 -25.78 -11.79 7.09
CA LEU A 14 -24.33 -11.63 7.21
C LEU A 14 -24.01 -10.17 6.88
N SER A 15 -23.60 -9.41 7.89
CA SER A 15 -22.95 -8.13 7.68
C SER A 15 -21.61 -8.40 7.00
N LEU A 16 -21.54 -8.18 5.67
CA LEU A 16 -20.25 -8.08 5.00
C LEU A 16 -19.58 -6.81 5.54
N THR A 17 -18.65 -6.96 6.48
CA THR A 17 -17.66 -5.92 6.71
C THR A 17 -16.85 -5.81 5.43
N THR A 18 -17.04 -4.73 4.67
CA THR A 18 -16.17 -4.38 3.55
C THR A 18 -14.78 -4.11 4.12
N VAL A 19 -13.95 -5.16 4.17
CA VAL A 19 -12.51 -5.00 4.33
C VAL A 19 -12.08 -4.20 3.11
N GLY A 20 -11.47 -3.03 3.32
CA GLY A 20 -10.97 -2.22 2.21
C GLY A 20 -10.10 -3.07 1.29
N ALA A 21 -10.20 -2.88 -0.03
CA ALA A 21 -9.37 -3.64 -0.95
C ALA A 21 -7.89 -3.33 -0.69
N ASN A 22 -7.05 -4.37 -0.69
CA ASN A 22 -5.60 -4.23 -0.67
C ASN A 22 -5.19 -3.31 -1.82
N SER A 23 -4.55 -2.19 -1.52
CA SER A 23 -4.30 -1.17 -2.52
C SER A 23 -3.08 -0.34 -2.22
N VAL A 24 -2.45 0.13 -3.30
CA VAL A 24 -1.37 1.11 -3.25
C VAL A 24 -1.75 2.26 -4.16
N THR A 25 -1.75 3.49 -3.62
CA THR A 25 -1.84 4.71 -4.42
C THR A 25 -0.44 5.21 -4.74
N PHE A 26 -0.12 5.27 -6.03
CA PHE A 26 1.10 5.81 -6.56
C PHE A 26 0.89 7.26 -6.95
N TRP A 27 1.70 8.16 -6.41
CA TRP A 27 1.71 9.57 -6.81
C TRP A 27 2.95 9.89 -7.63
N THR A 28 2.80 10.54 -8.78
CA THR A 28 3.95 11.09 -9.49
C THR A 28 4.34 12.44 -8.91
N LEU A 29 5.64 12.64 -8.71
CA LEU A 29 6.18 13.95 -8.38
C LEU A 29 6.51 14.73 -9.65
N ASP A 30 6.16 16.02 -9.66
CA ASP A 30 6.68 16.93 -10.67
C ASP A 30 8.22 17.07 -10.55
N HIS A 31 8.89 17.32 -11.67
CA HIS A 31 10.36 17.47 -11.68
C HIS A 31 10.83 18.83 -11.17
N ASN A 32 9.92 19.77 -10.88
CA ASN A 32 10.26 21.17 -10.61
C ASN A 32 10.16 21.54 -9.12
N VAL A 33 9.16 21.03 -8.39
CA VAL A 33 8.84 21.46 -7.01
C VAL A 33 8.55 20.26 -6.08
N ARG A 34 8.65 19.01 -6.56
CA ARG A 34 8.22 17.80 -5.84
C ARG A 34 6.77 17.87 -5.39
N THR A 35 5.92 18.55 -6.16
CA THR A 35 4.48 18.54 -5.89
C THR A 35 3.86 17.28 -6.45
N LEU A 36 2.78 16.83 -5.82
CA LEU A 36 1.96 15.73 -6.31
C LEU A 36 1.27 16.15 -7.60
N ASP A 37 1.57 15.48 -8.71
CA ASP A 37 1.04 15.81 -10.03
C ASP A 37 -0.18 14.94 -10.37
N ALA A 38 0.01 13.62 -10.50
CA ALA A 38 -1.04 12.66 -10.77
C ALA A 38 -0.97 11.49 -9.80
N ASN A 39 -2.09 10.77 -9.64
CA ASN A 39 -2.09 9.51 -8.92
C ASN A 39 -2.80 8.39 -9.67
N THR A 40 -2.47 7.16 -9.28
CA THR A 40 -3.16 5.96 -9.70
C THR A 40 -3.20 4.99 -8.53
N THR A 41 -4.37 4.42 -8.28
CA THR A 41 -4.53 3.39 -7.25
C THR A 41 -4.64 2.03 -7.92
N VAL A 42 -3.77 1.10 -7.50
CA VAL A 42 -3.79 -0.29 -7.97
C VAL A 42 -4.32 -1.16 -6.85
N THR A 43 -5.26 -2.04 -7.17
CA THR A 43 -5.79 -3.04 -6.25
C THR A 43 -5.07 -4.36 -6.42
N PHE A 44 -4.75 -5.01 -5.32
CA PHE A 44 -4.04 -6.28 -5.28
C PHE A 44 -4.94 -7.38 -4.73
N PRO A 45 -4.70 -8.65 -5.10
CA PRO A 45 -5.33 -9.80 -4.44
C PRO A 45 -5.06 -9.81 -2.92
N SER A 46 -5.87 -10.58 -2.19
CA SER A 46 -5.52 -10.93 -0.80
C SER A 46 -4.20 -11.69 -0.79
N GLU A 47 -3.39 -11.46 0.26
CA GLU A 47 -2.09 -12.15 0.46
C GLU A 47 -1.06 -11.88 -0.63
N TYR A 48 -1.26 -10.85 -1.46
CA TYR A 48 -0.26 -10.43 -2.43
C TYR A 48 1.03 -10.04 -1.72
N SER A 49 2.15 -10.58 -2.21
CA SER A 49 3.51 -10.24 -1.84
C SER A 49 4.32 -9.98 -3.10
N GLY A 50 4.96 -8.82 -3.19
CA GLY A 50 5.76 -8.49 -4.36
C GLY A 50 6.40 -7.10 -4.32
N ASN A 51 7.20 -6.87 -5.36
CA ASN A 51 7.99 -5.65 -5.53
C ASN A 51 7.49 -4.87 -6.74
N PHE A 52 7.76 -3.57 -6.73
CA PHE A 52 7.50 -2.70 -7.88
C PHE A 52 8.66 -1.74 -8.11
N TYR A 53 8.69 -1.24 -9.34
CA TYR A 53 9.61 -0.22 -9.79
C TYR A 53 8.93 0.65 -10.84
N ALA A 54 9.46 1.85 -11.05
CA ALA A 54 8.94 2.79 -12.02
C ALA A 54 9.96 2.97 -13.14
N VAL A 55 9.46 2.93 -14.37
CA VAL A 55 10.24 3.16 -15.58
C VAL A 55 9.71 4.45 -16.21
N LYS A 56 10.60 5.37 -16.54
CA LYS A 56 10.20 6.58 -17.29
C LYS A 56 9.73 6.14 -18.68
N GLN A 57 8.68 6.79 -19.19
CA GLN A 57 8.19 6.50 -20.53
C GLN A 57 9.32 6.67 -21.56
N GLY A 58 9.56 5.64 -22.37
CA GLY A 58 10.62 5.62 -23.38
C GLY A 58 12.03 5.30 -22.86
N ALA A 59 12.23 5.11 -21.55
CA ALA A 59 13.49 4.63 -21.00
C ALA A 59 13.61 3.10 -21.11
N SER A 60 14.85 2.58 -21.04
CA SER A 60 15.08 1.15 -20.89
C SER A 60 14.46 0.66 -19.58
N GLN A 61 13.94 -0.57 -19.60
CA GLN A 61 13.53 -1.25 -18.38
C GLN A 61 14.78 -1.70 -17.62
N GLU A 62 15.36 -0.77 -16.87
CA GLU A 62 16.37 -1.12 -15.88
C GLU A 62 15.66 -1.66 -14.65
N VAL A 63 16.03 -2.88 -14.24
CA VAL A 63 15.51 -3.46 -13.00
C VAL A 63 16.09 -2.68 -11.83
N GLY A 64 15.27 -1.81 -11.24
CA GLY A 64 15.47 -1.25 -9.92
C GLY A 64 14.40 -1.79 -8.97
N MET A 65 14.58 -1.59 -7.67
CA MET A 65 13.52 -1.86 -6.69
C MET A 65 13.14 -0.54 -6.05
N LEU A 66 11.89 -0.10 -6.25
CA LEU A 66 11.37 1.14 -5.66
C LEU A 66 10.48 0.90 -4.45
N GLY A 67 9.99 -0.32 -4.24
CA GLY A 67 9.30 -0.70 -3.01
C GLY A 67 8.82 -2.14 -3.02
N GLU A 68 8.42 -2.59 -1.83
CA GLU A 68 7.97 -3.94 -1.52
C GLU A 68 6.69 -3.85 -0.68
N VAL A 69 5.77 -4.77 -0.88
CA VAL A 69 4.59 -4.90 -0.02
C VAL A 69 4.17 -6.36 0.09
N MET A 70 3.78 -6.75 1.30
CA MET A 70 3.04 -7.98 1.60
C MET A 70 1.77 -7.60 2.36
N PHE A 71 0.62 -7.82 1.75
CA PHE A 71 -0.67 -7.60 2.40
C PHE A 71 -1.10 -8.81 3.22
N ASN A 72 -1.76 -8.58 4.36
CA ASN A 72 -2.35 -9.61 5.20
C ASN A 72 -1.36 -10.75 5.54
N GLY A 73 -0.11 -10.40 5.83
CA GLY A 73 0.93 -11.33 6.21
C GLY A 73 0.78 -11.86 7.63
N TRP A 74 1.89 -12.15 8.29
CA TRP A 74 1.87 -12.70 9.64
C TRP A 74 1.08 -11.82 10.60
N MET A 75 0.21 -12.44 11.40
CA MET A 75 -0.76 -11.75 12.30
C MET A 75 -1.73 -10.77 11.60
N GLY A 76 -1.95 -10.93 10.29
CA GLY A 76 -2.83 -10.05 9.51
C GLY A 76 -2.25 -8.64 9.32
N LEU A 77 -0.93 -8.48 9.45
CA LEU A 77 -0.24 -7.22 9.23
C LEU A 77 0.13 -7.04 7.76
N THR A 78 0.09 -5.80 7.30
CA THR A 78 0.69 -5.39 6.03
C THR A 78 2.13 -4.97 6.30
N TYR A 79 3.07 -5.62 5.60
CA TYR A 79 4.50 -5.34 5.64
C TYR A 79 4.87 -4.53 4.40
N PHE A 80 5.67 -3.47 4.54
CA PHE A 80 5.95 -2.58 3.41
C PHE A 80 7.29 -1.85 3.52
N ASP A 81 7.84 -1.54 2.35
CA ASP A 81 9.02 -0.72 2.16
C ASP A 81 8.82 0.37 1.10
N GLN A 82 9.35 1.57 1.36
CA GLN A 82 9.20 2.78 0.52
C GLN A 82 7.73 3.24 0.39
N MET A 83 6.94 3.08 1.44
CA MET A 83 5.52 3.45 1.50
C MET A 83 5.12 3.97 2.89
N TRP A 84 3.88 4.44 3.00
CA TRP A 84 3.21 4.71 4.27
C TRP A 84 1.71 4.36 4.24
N PRO A 85 1.06 4.12 5.39
CA PRO A 85 -0.38 3.86 5.45
C PRO A 85 -1.19 5.10 5.09
N ALA A 86 -2.25 4.92 4.31
CA ALA A 86 -3.05 6.02 3.79
C ALA A 86 -3.80 6.80 4.88
N LYS A 87 -4.19 6.15 5.99
CA LYS A 87 -4.95 6.79 7.07
C LYS A 87 -4.07 7.22 8.23
N SER A 88 -3.26 6.31 8.79
CA SER A 88 -2.43 6.63 9.96
C SER A 88 -1.23 7.49 9.61
N LEU A 89 -0.79 7.47 8.36
CA LEU A 89 0.40 8.17 7.83
C LEU A 89 1.74 7.72 8.45
N VAL A 90 1.71 6.89 9.50
CA VAL A 90 2.86 6.30 10.18
C VAL A 90 2.58 4.82 10.52
N PRO A 91 3.60 3.96 10.57
CA PRO A 91 5.00 4.23 10.30
C PRO A 91 5.27 4.46 8.81
N VAL A 92 6.35 5.17 8.48
CA VAL A 92 6.81 5.32 7.10
C VAL A 92 8.06 4.48 6.90
N SER A 93 8.11 3.70 5.82
CA SER A 93 9.32 3.00 5.38
C SER A 93 9.96 3.72 4.20
N GLY A 94 11.28 3.74 4.13
CA GLY A 94 12.08 4.39 3.10
C GLY A 94 12.68 5.74 3.51
N CYS A 95 13.24 6.46 2.53
CA CYS A 95 14.03 7.66 2.80
C CYS A 95 13.55 8.93 2.12
N GLN A 96 13.83 10.04 2.81
CA GLN A 96 13.56 11.37 2.31
C GLN A 96 14.75 12.04 1.60
N MET A 97 15.95 11.76 2.05
CA MET A 97 17.19 12.12 1.39
C MET A 97 18.12 10.94 1.54
N PHE A 98 18.71 10.50 0.43
CA PHE A 98 19.68 9.43 0.48
C PHE A 98 21.04 10.00 0.92
N PRO A 99 21.73 9.40 1.92
CA PRO A 99 21.33 8.25 2.74
C PRO A 99 20.49 8.66 3.97
N CYS A 100 19.61 7.77 4.45
CA CYS A 100 18.92 7.93 5.74
C CYS A 100 18.85 6.61 6.51
N ASP A 101 18.52 6.66 7.82
CA ASP A 101 18.53 5.50 8.71
C ASP A 101 17.53 4.39 8.33
N ASN A 102 16.52 4.71 7.49
CA ASN A 102 15.55 3.76 6.94
C ASN A 102 15.74 3.56 5.42
N VAL A 103 16.98 3.59 4.91
CA VAL A 103 17.24 3.36 3.48
C VAL A 103 17.54 1.92 3.14
N TYR A 104 16.78 1.38 2.19
CA TYR A 104 16.89 -0.01 1.83
C TYR A 104 18.23 -0.26 1.13
N TYR A 105 19.16 -0.95 1.80
CA TYR A 105 20.45 -1.31 1.22
C TYR A 105 20.51 -2.76 0.75
N LYS A 106 19.72 -3.67 1.36
CA LYS A 106 19.81 -5.12 1.14
C LYS A 106 18.45 -5.81 1.33
N ALA A 107 18.29 -6.98 0.71
CA ALA A 107 17.18 -7.89 1.01
C ALA A 107 17.17 -8.30 2.48
N ASN A 108 15.97 -8.30 3.10
CA ASN A 108 15.72 -8.60 4.52
C ASN A 108 16.30 -7.58 5.53
N ASP A 109 16.34 -6.30 5.18
CA ASP A 109 16.76 -5.23 6.09
C ASP A 109 15.69 -4.94 7.17
N VAL A 110 16.08 -4.36 8.32
CA VAL A 110 15.26 -4.04 9.53
C VAL A 110 14.21 -2.94 9.26
N GLN A 111 14.03 -2.56 8.01
CA GLN A 111 13.35 -1.35 7.60
C GLN A 111 11.91 -1.58 7.20
N THR A 112 11.54 -2.84 6.93
CA THR A 112 10.16 -3.26 6.74
C THR A 112 9.33 -2.81 7.93
N LYS A 113 8.41 -1.88 7.68
CA LYS A 113 7.44 -1.44 8.67
C LYS A 113 6.15 -2.21 8.51
N THR A 114 5.36 -2.22 9.57
CA THR A 114 4.08 -2.92 9.59
C THR A 114 2.94 -1.99 9.97
N THR A 115 1.77 -2.27 9.41
CA THR A 115 0.51 -1.62 9.77
C THR A 115 -0.63 -2.64 9.69
N LYS A 116 -1.78 -2.32 10.29
CA LYS A 116 -3.03 -3.04 10.07
C LYS A 116 -3.80 -2.52 8.85
N GLU A 117 -3.35 -1.42 8.26
CA GLU A 117 -3.98 -0.87 7.07
C GLU A 117 -3.61 -1.67 5.83
N VAL A 118 -4.56 -1.74 4.91
CA VAL A 118 -4.40 -2.43 3.62
C VAL A 118 -4.41 -1.44 2.45
N HIS A 119 -4.41 -0.15 2.74
CA HIS A 119 -4.27 0.91 1.76
C HIS A 119 -2.99 1.69 2.07
N LEU A 120 -2.01 1.57 1.19
CA LEU A 120 -0.72 2.25 1.30
C LEU A 120 -0.59 3.32 0.22
N VAL A 121 0.35 4.23 0.43
CA VAL A 121 0.69 5.30 -0.49
C VAL A 121 2.19 5.32 -0.72
N THR A 122 2.60 5.59 -1.96
CA THR A 122 4.00 5.78 -2.35
C THR A 122 4.12 6.86 -3.43
N THR A 123 5.32 7.39 -3.61
CA THR A 123 5.65 8.40 -4.63
C THR A 123 6.59 7.84 -5.68
N LEU A 124 6.41 8.25 -6.94
CA LEU A 124 7.18 7.86 -8.11
C LEU A 124 7.79 9.11 -8.78
N GLY A 125 9.02 8.98 -9.31
CA GLY A 125 9.75 10.06 -9.96
C GLY A 125 11.05 10.47 -9.25
N SER A 126 11.80 11.38 -9.86
CA SER A 126 13.05 11.89 -9.27
C SER A 126 12.74 12.67 -8.00
N GLY A 127 13.42 12.36 -6.90
CA GLY A 127 13.09 12.95 -5.62
C GLY A 127 11.86 12.35 -4.95
N SER A 128 11.44 11.14 -5.34
CA SER A 128 10.45 10.35 -4.60
C SER A 128 11.01 9.98 -3.26
N THR A 129 10.51 10.69 -2.28
CA THR A 129 10.98 10.76 -0.92
C THR A 129 9.70 10.93 -0.12
N HIS A 130 9.47 10.14 0.93
CA HIS A 130 8.22 10.20 1.67
C HIS A 130 7.82 11.65 2.03
N ARG A 131 6.52 11.88 2.28
CA ARG A 131 5.90 13.19 2.57
C ARG A 131 6.83 14.14 3.33
N GLU A 132 7.31 15.17 2.64
CA GLU A 132 7.64 16.45 3.25
C GLU A 132 6.51 17.42 2.87
N GLY A 133 5.72 17.86 3.85
CA GLY A 133 4.87 19.05 3.68
C GLY A 133 3.56 18.93 2.90
N ILE A 134 2.92 17.75 2.79
CA ILE A 134 1.43 17.74 2.78
C ILE A 134 0.96 18.04 4.21
#